data_AF-A0AAN7FH82-F1
#
_entry.id   AF-A0AAN7FH82-F1
#
_cell.length_a   1.000
_cell.length_b   1.000
_cell.length_c   1.000
_cell.angle_alpha   90.00
_cell.angle_beta   90.00
_cell.angle_gamma   90.00
#
_symmetry.space_group_name_H-M   'P 1'
#
loop_
_entity.id
_entity.type
_entity.pdbx_description
1 polymer ?
#
loop_
_entity_poly.entity_id
_entity_poly.type
_entity_poly.pdbx_seq_one_letter_code
_entity_poly.pdbx_strand_id
1 'polypeptide(L)'
;MMEGEPVNVNEFQELARQALPKMYYDFFSGGAEDQHTLKENVESFRRITFRPRILVDVSRINLSTTVLGYKISAPIMVAPTGMHKLAHPEGEIATARAAAASNTIMVLSSMSSCTIEEVASSCNAIRFFQLSVYKNRDVAAQLVQRAERNGYKAILLTVDAPMLGRREADI
;
A
#
# COMPACT_ATOMS: atom_id res chain seq x y z
N MET A 1 -22.00 -22.89 -1.44
CA MET A 1 -20.90 -23.50 -2.23
C MET A 1 -19.64 -22.86 -1.71
N MET A 2 -18.62 -23.62 -1.29
CA MET A 2 -17.34 -23.02 -0.91
C MET A 2 -16.76 -22.36 -2.17
N GLU A 3 -16.74 -21.04 -2.19
CA GLU A 3 -16.14 -20.22 -3.24
C GLU A 3 -14.68 -20.59 -3.41
N GLY A 4 -14.23 -20.74 -4.65
CA GLY A 4 -12.84 -21.05 -4.96
C GLY A 4 -11.88 -19.96 -4.48
N GLU A 5 -10.61 -20.31 -4.32
CA GLU A 5 -9.55 -19.34 -4.02
C GLU A 5 -9.52 -18.23 -5.08
N PRO A 6 -9.47 -16.93 -4.69
CA PRO A 6 -9.47 -15.83 -5.64
C PRO A 6 -8.31 -15.93 -6.64
N VAL A 7 -8.59 -15.80 -7.93
CA VAL A 7 -7.57 -15.95 -8.99
C VAL A 7 -7.06 -14.61 -9.53
N ASN A 8 -7.67 -13.49 -9.14
CA ASN A 8 -7.22 -12.15 -9.51
C ASN A 8 -7.58 -11.11 -8.42
N VAL A 9 -6.98 -9.92 -8.53
CA VAL A 9 -7.17 -8.84 -7.54
C VAL A 9 -8.60 -8.29 -7.47
N ASN A 10 -9.40 -8.39 -8.54
CA ASN A 10 -10.78 -7.89 -8.54
C ASN A 10 -11.69 -8.79 -7.71
N GLU A 11 -11.41 -10.09 -7.64
CA GLU A 11 -12.16 -11.02 -6.78
C GLU A 11 -11.92 -10.72 -5.29
N PHE A 12 -10.70 -10.30 -4.92
CA PHE A 12 -10.45 -9.80 -3.56
C PHE A 12 -11.26 -8.54 -3.24
N GLN A 13 -11.46 -7.64 -4.22
CA GLN A 13 -12.30 -6.45 -4.03
C GLN A 13 -13.76 -6.84 -3.76
N GLU A 14 -14.29 -7.81 -4.51
CA GLU A 14 -15.66 -8.29 -4.32
C GLU A 14 -15.83 -9.00 -2.96
N LEU A 15 -14.87 -9.83 -2.57
CA LEU A 15 -14.86 -10.45 -1.24
C LEU A 15 -14.78 -9.40 -0.13
N ALA A 16 -13.96 -8.36 -0.29
CA ALA A 16 -13.89 -7.26 0.66
C ALA A 16 -15.22 -6.50 0.76
N ARG A 17 -15.92 -6.29 -0.37
CA ARG A 17 -17.25 -5.67 -0.40
C ARG A 17 -18.30 -6.45 0.38
N GLN A 18 -18.20 -7.78 0.38
CA GLN A 18 -19.09 -8.66 1.11
C GLN A 18 -18.74 -8.79 2.59
N ALA A 19 -17.44 -8.75 2.93
CA ALA A 19 -16.94 -8.97 4.28
C ALA A 19 -16.93 -7.70 5.15
N LEU A 20 -16.74 -6.52 4.56
CA LEU A 20 -16.58 -5.27 5.31
C LEU A 20 -17.92 -4.56 5.52
N PRO A 21 -18.11 -3.88 6.67
CA PRO A 21 -19.17 -2.90 6.82
C PRO A 21 -19.10 -1.87 5.69
N LYS A 22 -20.26 -1.44 5.16
CA LYS A 22 -20.33 -0.51 4.02
C LYS A 22 -19.42 0.71 4.18
N MET A 23 -19.46 1.36 5.34
CA MET A 23 -18.63 2.53 5.64
C MET A 23 -17.12 2.24 5.52
N TYR A 24 -16.67 1.06 5.93
CA TYR A 24 -15.24 0.70 5.85
C TYR A 24 -14.85 0.35 4.41
N TYR A 25 -15.73 -0.33 3.68
CA TYR A 25 -15.51 -0.59 2.26
C TYR A 25 -15.47 0.72 1.45
N ASP A 26 -16.39 1.64 1.70
CA ASP A 26 -16.47 2.95 1.04
C ASP A 26 -15.21 3.78 1.30
N PHE A 27 -14.69 3.78 2.54
CA PHE A 27 -13.43 4.46 2.89
C PHE A 27 -12.23 4.01 2.04
N PHE A 28 -12.14 2.70 1.76
CA PHE A 28 -11.04 2.14 0.97
C PHE A 28 -11.25 2.24 -0.54
N SER A 29 -12.50 2.07 -1.00
CA SER A 29 -12.82 2.01 -2.44
C SER A 29 -13.15 3.38 -3.05
N GLY A 30 -13.54 4.36 -2.23
CA GLY A 30 -14.01 5.66 -2.66
C GLY A 30 -12.92 6.59 -3.18
N GLY A 31 -13.17 7.18 -4.35
CA GLY A 31 -12.41 8.30 -4.90
C GLY A 31 -12.97 9.67 -4.49
N ALA A 32 -12.34 10.74 -4.98
CA ALA A 32 -12.85 12.11 -4.82
C ALA A 32 -13.96 12.43 -5.83
N GLU A 33 -14.99 13.15 -5.36
CA GLU A 33 -16.15 13.62 -6.13
C GLU A 33 -16.73 12.50 -7.02
N ASP A 34 -16.99 12.78 -8.31
CA ASP A 34 -17.52 11.83 -9.30
C ASP A 34 -16.57 10.65 -9.64
N GLN A 35 -15.41 10.56 -8.98
CA GLN A 35 -14.44 9.48 -9.10
C GLN A 35 -13.91 9.27 -10.54
N HIS A 36 -13.95 10.32 -11.36
CA HIS A 36 -13.51 10.26 -12.76
C HIS A 36 -12.05 9.78 -12.86
N THR A 37 -11.15 10.38 -12.07
CA THR A 37 -9.73 10.01 -12.05
C THR A 37 -9.49 8.60 -11.52
N LEU A 38 -10.31 8.13 -10.56
CA LEU A 38 -10.21 6.76 -10.05
C LEU A 38 -10.47 5.75 -11.18
N LYS A 39 -11.54 5.96 -11.95
CA LYS A 39 -11.85 5.13 -13.13
C LYS A 39 -10.76 5.23 -14.18
N GLU A 40 -10.32 6.45 -14.48
CA GLU A 40 -9.33 6.73 -15.52
C GLU A 40 -7.96 6.09 -15.22
N ASN A 41 -7.56 6.00 -13.95
CA ASN A 41 -6.34 5.30 -13.55
C ASN A 41 -6.33 3.84 -14.04
N VAL A 42 -7.44 3.12 -13.91
CA VAL A 42 -7.57 1.72 -14.37
C VAL A 42 -7.67 1.64 -15.89
N GLU A 43 -8.50 2.50 -16.50
CA GLU A 43 -8.69 2.51 -17.96
C GLU A 43 -7.40 2.88 -18.71
N SER A 44 -6.52 3.66 -18.10
CA SER A 44 -5.25 4.06 -18.71
C SER A 44 -4.35 2.89 -19.07
N PHE A 45 -4.30 1.86 -18.22
CA PHE A 45 -3.50 0.66 -18.48
C PHE A 45 -4.03 -0.15 -19.67
N ARG A 46 -5.34 -0.09 -19.97
CA ARG A 46 -5.93 -0.80 -21.11
C ARG A 46 -5.53 -0.21 -22.47
N ARG A 47 -5.10 1.05 -22.47
CA ARG A 47 -4.61 1.73 -23.68
C ARG A 47 -3.16 1.39 -24.01
N ILE A 48 -2.44 0.75 -23.09
CA ILE A 48 -1.06 0.31 -23.28
C ILE A 48 -1.08 -1.14 -23.74
N THR A 49 -0.59 -1.40 -24.94
CA THR A 49 -0.47 -2.76 -25.49
C THR A 49 0.98 -3.22 -25.47
N PHE A 50 1.18 -4.51 -25.19
CA PHE A 50 2.50 -5.14 -25.30
C PHE A 50 2.70 -5.68 -26.71
N ARG A 51 3.91 -5.51 -27.25
CA ARG A 51 4.38 -6.23 -28.44
C ARG A 51 5.23 -7.41 -27.97
N PRO A 52 4.70 -8.64 -27.93
CA PRO A 52 5.47 -9.80 -27.51
C PRO A 52 6.67 -10.00 -28.45
N ARG A 53 7.83 -10.35 -27.86
CA ARG A 53 8.99 -10.77 -28.64
C ARG A 53 8.98 -12.29 -28.73
N ILE A 54 9.03 -12.81 -29.95
CA ILE A 54 9.04 -14.25 -30.22
C ILE A 54 10.47 -14.79 -30.22
N LEU A 55 10.62 -16.09 -29.97
CA LEU A 55 11.92 -16.79 -29.93
C LEU A 55 12.92 -16.21 -28.91
N VAL A 56 12.41 -15.65 -27.80
CA VAL A 56 13.21 -15.24 -26.65
C VAL A 56 13.20 -16.37 -25.64
N ASP A 57 14.38 -16.83 -25.20
CA ASP A 57 14.48 -17.79 -24.12
C ASP A 57 14.06 -17.14 -22.80
N VAL A 58 12.92 -17.59 -22.28
CA VAL A 58 12.35 -17.19 -20.99
C VAL A 58 12.28 -18.37 -20.01
N SER A 59 13.09 -19.42 -20.23
CA SER A 59 13.17 -20.58 -19.33
C SER A 59 13.58 -20.22 -17.90
N ARG A 60 14.21 -19.05 -17.70
CA ARG A 60 14.53 -18.47 -16.39
C ARG A 60 14.14 -17.00 -16.35
N ILE A 61 13.11 -16.68 -15.57
CA ILE A 61 12.65 -15.31 -15.35
C ILE A 61 13.15 -14.82 -14.00
N ASN A 62 13.81 -13.66 -13.98
CA ASN A 62 14.22 -12.99 -12.76
C ASN A 62 13.55 -11.62 -12.68
N LEU A 63 12.60 -11.47 -11.76
CA LEU A 63 11.90 -10.20 -11.50
C LEU A 63 12.61 -9.35 -10.43
N SER A 64 13.64 -9.88 -9.77
CA SER A 64 14.28 -9.17 -8.66
C SER A 64 14.94 -7.89 -9.13
N THR A 65 14.84 -6.86 -8.29
CA THR A 65 15.39 -5.54 -8.55
C THR A 65 15.81 -4.88 -7.24
N THR A 66 16.22 -3.63 -7.28
CA THR A 66 16.53 -2.82 -6.10
C THR A 66 15.74 -1.52 -6.07
N VAL A 67 15.34 -1.08 -4.89
CA VAL A 67 14.74 0.25 -4.65
C VAL A 67 15.54 0.94 -3.55
N LEU A 68 16.13 2.09 -3.87
CA LEU A 68 17.00 2.85 -2.95
C LEU A 68 18.13 2.00 -2.33
N GLY A 69 18.69 1.05 -3.11
CA GLY A 69 19.74 0.14 -2.68
C GLY A 69 19.27 -1.13 -1.98
N TYR A 70 17.97 -1.31 -1.73
CA TYR A 70 17.41 -2.50 -1.09
C TYR A 70 16.86 -3.48 -2.12
N LYS A 71 17.27 -4.75 -2.03
CA LYS A 71 16.81 -5.81 -2.93
C LYS A 71 15.38 -6.23 -2.63
N ILE A 72 14.57 -6.39 -3.67
CA ILE A 72 13.20 -6.91 -3.62
C ILE A 72 13.02 -8.02 -4.66
N SER A 73 12.05 -8.93 -4.43
CA SER A 73 11.80 -10.11 -5.27
C SER A 73 11.17 -9.78 -6.64
N ALA A 74 10.41 -8.69 -6.72
CA ALA A 74 9.73 -8.20 -7.91
C ALA A 74 9.60 -6.67 -7.83
N PRO A 75 9.40 -5.93 -8.94
CA PRO A 75 9.26 -4.47 -8.94
C PRO A 75 7.88 -4.00 -8.44
N ILE A 76 7.42 -4.54 -7.32
CA ILE A 76 6.10 -4.31 -6.72
C ILE A 76 6.30 -4.09 -5.22
N MET A 77 5.82 -2.98 -4.67
CA MET A 77 5.89 -2.64 -3.23
C MET A 77 4.49 -2.38 -2.68
N VAL A 78 4.32 -2.45 -1.37
CA VAL A 78 3.06 -2.08 -0.71
C VAL A 78 3.04 -0.57 -0.48
N ALA A 79 2.13 0.11 -1.18
CA ALA A 79 1.92 1.55 -1.07
C ALA A 79 1.37 1.95 0.32
N PRO A 80 1.58 3.22 0.77
CA PRO A 80 1.08 3.66 2.05
C PRO A 80 -0.45 3.83 2.02
N THR A 81 -1.14 2.95 2.74
CA THR A 81 -2.55 3.09 3.09
C THR A 81 -2.69 3.08 4.61
N GLY A 82 -3.55 3.94 5.16
CA GLY A 82 -3.78 4.04 6.59
C GLY A 82 -4.93 3.15 7.06
N MET A 83 -5.10 3.09 8.38
CA MET A 83 -6.27 2.49 9.03
C MET A 83 -6.55 1.01 8.68
N HIS A 84 -5.52 0.16 8.55
CA HIS A 84 -5.73 -1.24 8.11
C HIS A 84 -6.60 -2.06 9.07
N LYS A 85 -6.73 -1.64 10.34
CA LYS A 85 -7.63 -2.31 11.31
C LYS A 85 -9.11 -2.20 10.97
N LEU A 86 -9.49 -1.30 10.06
CA LEU A 86 -10.84 -1.28 9.48
C LEU A 86 -11.09 -2.51 8.57
N ALA A 87 -10.04 -3.05 7.95
CA ALA A 87 -10.14 -4.21 7.07
C ALA A 87 -9.92 -5.55 7.79
N HIS A 88 -8.97 -5.58 8.73
CA HIS A 88 -8.64 -6.80 9.48
C HIS A 88 -8.05 -6.46 10.85
N PRO A 89 -8.38 -7.16 11.96
CA PRO A 89 -7.92 -6.81 13.30
C PRO A 89 -6.40 -6.70 13.48
N GLU A 90 -5.62 -7.48 12.72
CA GLU A 90 -4.14 -7.40 12.74
C GLU A 90 -3.57 -6.15 12.06
N GLY A 91 -4.35 -5.50 11.18
CA GLY A 91 -3.98 -4.27 10.51
C GLY A 91 -2.60 -4.31 9.83
N GLU A 92 -1.83 -3.24 10.04
CA GLU A 92 -0.53 -3.03 9.39
C GLU A 92 0.52 -4.09 9.78
N ILE A 93 0.35 -4.80 10.91
CA ILE A 93 1.25 -5.89 11.30
C ILE A 93 1.12 -7.07 10.34
N ALA A 94 -0.11 -7.44 9.94
CA ALA A 94 -0.33 -8.48 8.95
C ALA A 94 0.28 -8.08 7.60
N THR A 95 0.08 -6.83 7.18
CA THR A 95 0.66 -6.28 5.95
C THR A 95 2.19 -6.33 5.97
N ALA A 96 2.82 -5.97 7.10
CA ALA A 96 4.27 -6.01 7.24
C ALA A 96 4.82 -7.43 7.18
N ARG A 97 4.14 -8.40 7.80
CA ARG A 97 4.50 -9.82 7.74
C ARG A 97 4.38 -10.37 6.31
N ALA A 98 3.31 -10.02 5.60
CA ALA A 98 3.13 -10.39 4.20
C ALA A 98 4.25 -9.80 3.31
N ALA A 99 4.59 -8.51 3.49
CA ALA A 99 5.68 -7.88 2.76
C ALA A 99 7.05 -8.56 3.03
N ALA A 100 7.32 -8.94 4.28
CA ALA A 100 8.50 -9.73 4.63
C ALA A 100 8.52 -11.09 3.92
N ALA A 101 7.41 -11.83 3.97
CA ALA A 101 7.29 -13.15 3.34
C ALA A 101 7.42 -13.09 1.81
N SER A 102 6.91 -12.02 1.19
CA SER A 102 7.05 -11.77 -0.25
C SER A 102 8.40 -11.15 -0.64
N ASN A 103 9.28 -10.86 0.33
CA ASN A 103 10.55 -10.16 0.12
C ASN A 103 10.38 -8.85 -0.68
N THR A 104 9.44 -8.02 -0.23
CA THR A 104 9.22 -6.67 -0.77
C THR A 104 9.16 -5.62 0.35
N ILE A 105 9.10 -4.36 -0.05
CA ILE A 105 9.05 -3.21 0.85
C ILE A 105 7.59 -2.89 1.19
N MET A 106 7.35 -2.67 2.48
CA MET A 106 6.13 -2.02 2.96
C MET A 106 6.39 -0.54 3.22
N VAL A 107 5.53 0.34 2.70
CA VAL A 107 5.50 1.74 3.11
C VAL A 107 4.42 1.90 4.18
N LEU A 108 4.81 2.24 5.42
CA LEU A 108 3.86 2.50 6.51
C LEU A 108 3.33 3.94 6.44
N SER A 109 2.03 4.16 6.61
CA SER A 109 1.43 5.50 6.59
C SER A 109 1.57 6.21 7.93
N SER A 110 1.62 7.55 7.92
CA SER A 110 1.44 8.35 9.14
C SER A 110 0.01 8.27 9.71
N MET A 111 -0.95 7.70 8.97
CA MET A 111 -2.34 7.45 9.39
C MET A 111 -2.62 5.96 9.71
N SER A 112 -1.58 5.20 10.07
CA SER A 112 -1.72 3.78 10.40
C SER A 112 -2.42 3.52 11.74
N SER A 113 -3.13 2.40 11.84
CA SER A 113 -3.76 1.93 13.09
C SER A 113 -2.78 1.29 14.08
N CYS A 114 -1.63 0.82 13.58
CA CYS A 114 -0.50 0.37 14.40
C CYS A 114 0.59 1.44 14.41
N THR A 115 1.32 1.52 15.52
CA THR A 115 2.46 2.43 15.70
C THR A 115 3.68 2.00 14.87
N ILE A 116 4.60 2.95 14.66
CA ILE A 116 5.91 2.71 14.01
C ILE A 116 6.65 1.55 14.71
N GLU A 117 6.63 1.54 16.04
CA GLU A 117 7.32 0.56 16.88
C GLU A 117 6.67 -0.83 16.81
N GLU A 118 5.33 -0.92 16.86
CA GLU A 118 4.61 -2.19 16.75
C GLU A 118 4.87 -2.85 15.40
N VAL A 119 4.77 -2.09 14.30
CA VAL A 119 5.07 -2.61 12.97
C VAL A 119 6.54 -3.01 12.88
N ALA A 120 7.45 -2.24 13.50
CA ALA A 120 8.87 -2.50 13.43
C ALA A 120 9.34 -3.76 14.15
N SER A 121 8.72 -4.05 15.28
CA SER A 121 9.02 -5.25 16.07
C SER A 121 8.30 -6.50 15.56
N SER A 122 7.33 -6.35 14.65
CA SER A 122 6.51 -7.48 14.20
C SER A 122 7.17 -8.45 13.22
N CYS A 123 8.14 -7.97 12.42
CA CYS A 123 8.84 -8.77 11.40
C CYS A 123 10.10 -8.08 10.86
N ASN A 124 10.93 -8.85 10.16
CA ASN A 124 12.14 -8.38 9.48
C ASN A 124 11.87 -7.87 8.04
N ALA A 125 10.77 -7.16 7.80
CA ALA A 125 10.51 -6.52 6.51
C ALA A 125 11.42 -5.29 6.30
N ILE A 126 11.81 -5.03 5.05
CA ILE A 126 12.30 -3.70 4.67
C ILE A 126 11.10 -2.76 4.67
N ARG A 127 11.20 -1.68 5.43
CA ARG A 127 10.09 -0.74 5.63
C ARG A 127 10.52 0.68 5.30
N PHE A 128 9.67 1.38 4.57
CA PHE A 128 9.74 2.83 4.41
C PHE A 128 8.60 3.48 5.21
N PHE A 129 8.74 4.76 5.53
CA PHE A 129 7.74 5.50 6.29
C PHE A 129 7.21 6.67 5.45
N GLN A 130 5.90 6.70 5.24
CA GLN A 130 5.22 7.82 4.61
C GLN A 130 4.90 8.89 5.66
N LEU A 131 5.25 10.14 5.36
CA LEU A 131 5.04 11.30 6.20
C LEU A 131 4.14 12.31 5.49
N SER A 132 3.06 12.72 6.14
CA SER A 132 2.24 13.87 5.72
C SER A 132 2.82 15.18 6.26
N VAL A 133 2.49 16.30 5.62
CA VAL A 133 2.97 17.63 6.05
C VAL A 133 2.20 18.11 7.28
N TYR A 134 2.80 17.98 8.47
CA TYR A 134 2.22 18.51 9.72
C TYR A 134 2.52 20.01 9.90
N LYS A 135 1.51 20.81 10.32
CA LYS A 135 1.71 22.23 10.67
C LYS A 135 2.81 22.43 11.70
N ASN A 136 2.81 21.60 12.75
CA ASN A 136 3.88 21.56 13.74
C ASN A 136 5.04 20.70 13.24
N ARG A 137 6.19 21.33 12.98
CA ARG A 137 7.40 20.65 12.49
C ARG A 137 8.06 19.76 13.55
N ASP A 138 7.85 20.03 14.83
CA ASP A 138 8.40 19.18 15.90
C ASP A 138 7.74 17.80 15.89
N VAL A 139 6.44 17.73 15.59
CA VAL A 139 5.73 16.45 15.43
C VAL A 139 6.29 15.67 14.24
N ALA A 140 6.51 16.34 13.10
CA ALA A 140 7.11 15.69 11.94
C ALA A 140 8.53 15.19 12.23
N ALA A 141 9.35 16.01 12.89
CA ALA A 141 10.71 15.64 13.28
C ALA A 141 10.72 14.43 14.24
N GLN A 142 9.82 14.40 15.22
CA GLN A 142 9.68 13.27 16.13
C GLN A 142 9.27 11.98 15.40
N LEU A 143 8.35 12.05 14.42
CA LEU A 143 7.95 10.89 13.62
C LEU A 143 9.12 10.35 12.78
N VAL A 144 9.89 11.23 12.15
CA VAL A 144 11.10 10.84 11.40
C VAL A 144 12.11 10.18 12.31
N GLN A 145 12.43 10.79 13.46
CA GLN A 145 13.36 10.21 14.43
C GLN A 145 12.90 8.85 14.94
N ARG A 146 11.59 8.67 15.18
CA ARG A 146 11.03 7.38 15.57
C ARG A 146 11.18 6.34 14.45
N ALA A 147 10.88 6.70 13.21
CA ALA A 147 11.07 5.81 12.07
C ALA A 147 12.54 5.39 11.91
N GLU A 148 13.48 6.33 11.97
CA GLU A 148 14.91 6.07 11.90
C GLU A 148 15.38 5.12 13.00
N ARG A 149 15.02 5.40 14.26
CA ARG A 149 15.37 4.56 15.42
C ARG A 149 14.80 3.14 15.31
N ASN A 150 13.66 2.97 14.63
CA ASN A 150 13.01 1.68 14.41
C ASN A 150 13.40 1.02 13.07
N GLY A 151 14.49 1.50 12.45
CA GLY A 151 15.13 0.85 11.32
C GLY A 151 14.42 1.02 9.98
N TYR A 152 13.49 1.98 9.86
CA TYR A 152 12.90 2.35 8.58
C TYR A 152 13.98 2.94 7.66
N LYS A 153 13.91 2.62 6.37
CA LYS A 153 15.02 2.82 5.43
C LYS A 153 14.87 4.02 4.51
N ALA A 154 13.68 4.60 4.42
CA ALA A 154 13.42 5.82 3.65
C ALA A 154 12.18 6.54 4.19
N ILE A 155 12.10 7.83 3.87
CA ILE A 155 10.93 8.69 4.12
C ILE A 155 10.27 9.02 2.78
N LEU A 156 8.97 8.80 2.68
CA LEU A 156 8.14 9.19 1.55
C LEU A 156 7.27 10.37 1.97
N LEU A 157 7.63 11.58 1.53
CA LEU A 157 6.86 12.78 1.84
C LEU A 157 5.67 12.90 0.87
N THR A 158 4.45 12.84 1.40
CA THR A 158 3.23 13.07 0.62
C THR A 158 2.94 14.56 0.54
N VAL A 159 2.87 15.11 -0.69
CA VAL A 159 2.78 16.56 -0.95
C VAL A 159 1.50 16.99 -1.67
N ASP A 160 0.66 16.04 -2.07
CA ASP A 160 -0.57 16.26 -2.84
C ASP A 160 -1.84 16.39 -1.97
N ALA A 161 -1.72 16.23 -0.65
CA ALA A 161 -2.83 16.30 0.30
C ALA A 161 -2.67 17.43 1.35
N PRO A 162 -2.59 18.72 0.93
CA PRO A 162 -2.58 19.83 1.88
C PRO A 162 -3.92 19.97 2.63
N MET A 163 -5.01 19.49 2.02
CA MET A 163 -6.34 19.28 2.59
C MET A 163 -6.84 17.91 2.12
N LEU A 164 -7.74 17.30 2.88
CA LEU A 164 -8.39 16.07 2.43
C LEU A 164 -9.30 16.38 1.24
N GLY A 165 -9.24 15.53 0.21
CA GLY A 165 -10.17 15.61 -0.92
C GLY A 165 -11.60 15.29 -0.47
N ARG A 166 -12.59 15.81 -1.21
CA ARG A 166 -14.00 15.55 -0.95
C ARG A 166 -14.37 14.17 -1.49
N ARG A 167 -14.49 13.17 -0.61
CA ARG A 167 -14.93 11.81 -0.94
C ARG A 167 -16.38 11.64 -0.52
N GLU A 168 -17.29 11.60 -1.49
CA GLU A 168 -18.73 11.62 -1.19
C GLU A 168 -19.21 10.37 -0.47
N ALA A 169 -18.52 9.24 -0.65
CA ALA A 169 -18.85 7.99 0.04
C ALA A 169 -18.53 8.04 1.56
N ASP A 170 -17.71 9.00 2.01
CA ASP A 170 -17.34 9.19 3.41
C ASP A 170 -18.28 10.19 4.15
N ILE A 171 -19.22 10.83 3.44
CA ILE A 171 -20.13 11.89 3.93
C ILE A 171 -21.55 11.34 4.11
#